data_AF-A0A4S0FY97-F1
#
_entry.id   AF-A0A4S0FY97-F1
#
_cell.length_a   1.000
_cell.length_b   1.000
_cell.length_c   1.000
_cell.angle_alpha   90.00
_cell.angle_beta   90.00
_cell.angle_gamma   90.00
#
_symmetry.space_group_name_H-M   'P 1'
#
loop_
_entity.id
_entity.type
_entity.pdbx_description
1 polymer ?
#
loop_
_entity_poly.entity_id
_entity_poly.type
_entity_poly.pdbx_seq_one_letter_code
_entity_poly.pdbx_strand_id
1 'polypeptide(L)' 'MAAVAKRSKTDWLLSLETPLVPLDEGRARQELAEIADAAREEGLTRAAKFLAGKGTAQDFLAAVFDLSPFLRDTARRRP' A
#
# COMPACT_ATOMS: atom_id res chain seq x y z
N MET A 1 18.78 27.55 21.05
CA MET A 1 18.29 27.17 19.71
C MET A 1 18.80 25.77 19.42
N ALA A 2 17.92 24.77 19.41
CA ALA A 2 18.29 23.36 19.20
C ALA A 2 18.45 23.08 17.70
N ALA A 3 19.57 22.46 17.32
CA ALA A 3 19.82 22.06 15.94
C ALA A 3 18.85 20.94 15.54
N VAL A 4 18.05 21.19 14.50
CA VAL A 4 17.19 20.18 13.89
C VAL A 4 18.08 19.12 13.25
N ALA A 5 18.06 17.90 13.81
CA ALA A 5 18.67 16.74 13.18
C ALA A 5 18.02 16.52 11.81
N LYS A 6 18.79 16.68 10.73
CA LYS A 6 18.36 16.31 9.39
C LYS A 6 17.97 14.83 9.41
N ARG A 7 16.70 14.55 9.13
CA ARG A 7 16.20 13.20 8.89
C ARG A 7 17.00 12.65 7.72
N SER A 8 17.87 11.68 7.98
CA SER A 8 18.53 10.93 6.92
C SER A 8 17.42 10.39 6.02
N LYS A 9 17.43 10.79 4.75
CA LYS A 9 16.79 10.00 3.70
C LYS A 9 17.37 8.62 3.87
N THR A 10 16.59 7.66 4.35
CA THR A 10 16.93 6.27 4.14
C THR A 10 16.83 6.11 2.62
N ASP A 11 17.92 6.35 1.90
CA ASP A 11 18.05 5.93 0.52
C ASP A 11 18.10 4.41 0.59
N TRP A 12 16.92 3.81 0.44
CA TRP A 12 16.83 2.38 0.23
C TRP A 12 17.62 2.11 -1.06
N LEU A 13 18.75 1.40 -0.94
CA LEU A 13 19.62 1.02 -2.06
C LEU A 13 18.97 0.01 -3.01
N LEU A 14 17.68 -0.30 -2.83
CA LEU A 14 16.88 -1.17 -3.67
C LEU A 14 16.00 -0.27 -4.55
N SER A 15 16.51 0.12 -5.72
CA SER A 15 15.64 0.57 -6.80
C SER A 15 15.07 -0.67 -7.48
N LEU A 16 13.75 -0.82 -7.46
CA LEU A 16 13.07 -1.82 -8.27
C LEU A 16 13.31 -1.46 -9.74
N GLU A 17 14.28 -2.11 -10.39
CA GLU A 17 14.56 -1.90 -11.82
C GLU A 17 13.39 -2.33 -12.70
N THR A 18 12.55 -3.23 -12.20
CA THR A 18 11.30 -3.64 -12.84
C THR A 18 10.13 -3.40 -11.90
N PRO A 19 9.11 -2.62 -12.31
CA PRO A 19 7.93 -2.41 -11.50
C PRO A 19 7.17 -3.73 -11.33
N LEU A 20 6.67 -3.97 -10.12
CA LEU A 20 5.76 -5.08 -9.87
C LEU A 20 4.42 -4.77 -10.53
N VAL A 21 3.95 -5.65 -11.41
CA VAL A 21 2.68 -5.49 -12.14
C VAL A 21 1.68 -6.57 -11.71
N PRO A 22 0.39 -6.23 -11.55
CA PRO A 22 -0.64 -7.23 -11.27
C PRO A 22 -0.88 -8.12 -12.51
N LEU A 23 -1.47 -9.29 -12.28
CA LEU A 23 -2.01 -10.15 -13.34
C LEU A 23 -3.29 -9.54 -13.93
N ASP A 24 -4.11 -8.90 -13.09
CA ASP A 24 -5.32 -8.19 -13.50
C ASP A 24 -5.40 -6.83 -12.77
N GLU A 25 -5.19 -5.74 -13.51
CA GLU A 25 -5.20 -4.38 -12.95
C GLU A 25 -6.57 -3.99 -12.36
N GLY A 26 -7.66 -4.41 -13.00
CA GLY A 26 -9.02 -4.08 -12.55
C GLY A 26 -9.32 -4.76 -11.23
N ARG A 27 -9.02 -6.06 -11.15
CA ARG A 27 -9.15 -6.83 -9.92
C ARG A 27 -8.23 -6.29 -8.83
N ALA A 28 -6.96 -6.04 -9.12
CA ALA A 28 -5.99 -5.52 -8.16
C ALA A 28 -6.45 -4.20 -7.50
N ARG A 29 -7.06 -3.31 -8.30
CA ARG A 29 -7.65 -2.06 -7.80
C ARG A 29 -8.87 -2.28 -6.93
N GLN A 30 -9.74 -3.21 -7.32
CA GLN A 30 -10.91 -3.57 -6.52
C GLN A 30 -10.49 -4.13 -5.16
N GLU A 31 -9.53 -5.06 -5.14
CA GLU A 31 -9.03 -5.66 -3.90
C GLU A 31 -8.40 -4.62 -2.96
N LEU A 32 -7.66 -3.65 -3.51
CA LEU A 32 -7.12 -2.55 -2.71
C LEU A 32 -8.23 -1.66 -2.12
N ALA A 33 -9.30 -1.41 -2.88
CA ALA A 33 -10.45 -0.64 -2.40
C ALA A 33 -11.20 -1.37 -1.29
N GLU A 34 -11.39 -2.69 -1.42
CA GLU A 34 -12.03 -3.52 -0.38
C GLU A 34 -11.23 -3.49 0.94
N ILE A 35 -9.89 -3.52 0.88
CA ILE A 35 -9.04 -3.36 2.08
C ILE A 35 -9.17 -1.93 2.65
N ALA A 36 -9.25 -0.90 1.81
CA ALA A 36 -9.44 0.48 2.25
C ALA A 36 -10.79 0.67 2.96
N ASP A 37 -11.83 -0.03 2.52
CA ASP A 37 -13.14 -0.02 3.15
C ASP A 37 -13.12 -0.77 4.50
N ALA A 38 -12.48 -1.94 4.58
CA ALA A 38 -12.25 -2.62 5.86
C ALA A 38 -11.50 -1.74 6.87
N ALA A 39 -10.46 -1.03 6.42
CA ALA A 39 -9.74 -0.06 7.25
C ALA A 39 -10.66 1.06 7.75
N ARG A 40 -11.60 1.52 6.93
CA ARG A 40 -12.57 2.56 7.30
C ARG A 40 -13.55 2.04 8.35
N GLU A 41 -14.05 0.82 8.19
CA GLU A 41 -14.95 0.16 9.14
C GLU A 41 -14.30 -0.04 10.51
N GLU A 42 -13.00 -0.34 10.56
CA GLU A 42 -12.21 -0.43 11.80
C GLU A 42 -11.77 0.94 12.38
N GLY A 43 -12.17 2.05 11.75
CA GLY A 43 -11.83 3.40 12.21
C GLY A 43 -10.39 3.84 11.92
N LEU A 44 -9.65 3.07 11.12
CA LEU A 44 -8.26 3.33 10.71
C LEU A 44 -8.20 4.39 9.60
N THR A 45 -8.65 5.60 9.92
CA THR A 45 -8.91 6.69 8.97
C THR A 45 -7.69 7.04 8.10
N ARG A 46 -6.48 6.99 8.67
CA ARG A 46 -5.24 7.27 7.93
C ARG A 46 -4.90 6.16 6.93
N ALA A 47 -5.09 4.90 7.31
CA ALA A 47 -4.84 3.75 6.45
C ALA A 47 -5.86 3.71 5.30
N ALA A 48 -7.15 3.84 5.62
CA ALA A 48 -8.22 3.92 4.62
C ALA A 48 -7.96 5.03 3.59
N LYS A 49 -7.60 6.24 4.04
CA LYS A 49 -7.27 7.35 3.14
C LYS A 49 -6.03 7.08 2.28
N PHE A 50 -5.02 6.41 2.85
CA PHE A 50 -3.81 6.06 2.12
C PHE A 50 -4.09 5.00 1.04
N LEU A 51 -4.83 3.94 1.37
CA LEU A 51 -5.16 2.85 0.45
C LEU A 51 -6.10 3.29 -0.67
N ALA A 52 -7.05 4.18 -0.38
CA ALA A 52 -7.94 4.78 -1.39
C ALA A 52 -7.26 5.82 -2.31
N GLY A 53 -5.99 6.13 -2.05
CA GLY A 53 -5.22 7.07 -2.86
C GLY A 53 -4.85 6.54 -4.24
N LYS A 54 -4.18 7.38 -5.03
CA LYS A 54 -3.55 6.99 -6.30
C LYS A 54 -2.09 7.40 -6.26
N GLY A 55 -1.20 6.49 -6.65
CA GLY A 55 0.24 6.72 -6.63
C GLY A 55 1.01 5.42 -6.63
N THR A 56 2.34 5.53 -6.77
CA THR A 56 3.24 4.38 -6.92
C THR A 56 3.15 3.38 -5.76
N ALA A 57 2.91 3.85 -4.54
CA ALA A 57 2.74 2.98 -3.38
C ALA A 57 1.43 2.17 -3.44
N GLN A 58 0.34 2.79 -3.89
CA GLN A 58 -0.96 2.12 -4.06
C GLN A 58 -0.92 1.14 -5.24
N ASP A 59 -0.22 1.50 -6.32
CA ASP A 59 -0.03 0.64 -7.48
C ASP A 59 0.79 -0.60 -7.10
N PHE A 60 1.85 -0.41 -6.32
CA PHE A 60 2.63 -1.50 -5.75
C PHE A 60 1.78 -2.39 -4.84
N LEU A 61 1.01 -1.83 -3.90
CA LEU A 61 0.16 -2.61 -3.00
C LEU A 61 -0.94 -3.38 -3.75
N ALA A 62 -1.56 -2.77 -4.77
CA ALA A 62 -2.51 -3.44 -5.63
C ALA A 62 -1.86 -4.66 -6.31
N ALA A 63 -0.65 -4.51 -6.87
CA ALA A 63 0.09 -5.62 -7.47
C ALA A 63 0.44 -6.71 -6.45
N VAL A 64 0.87 -6.33 -5.24
CA VAL A 64 1.17 -7.27 -4.15
C VAL A 64 -0.05 -8.10 -3.77
N PHE A 65 -1.23 -7.48 -3.64
CA PHE A 65 -2.46 -8.17 -3.23
C PHE A 65 -3.09 -9.02 -4.33
N ASP A 66 -2.85 -8.67 -5.59
CA ASP A 66 -3.24 -9.51 -6.71
C ASP A 66 -2.33 -10.75 -6.83
N LEU A 67 -1.02 -10.57 -6.66
CA LEU A 67 -0.02 -11.64 -6.77
C LEU A 67 0.08 -12.53 -5.52
N SER A 68 -0.34 -12.03 -4.35
CA SER A 68 -0.28 -12.77 -3.09
C SER A 68 -1.63 -12.73 -2.36
N PRO A 69 -2.46 -13.78 -2.56
CA PRO A 69 -3.68 -13.98 -1.77
C PRO A 69 -3.45 -13.93 -0.27
N PHE A 70 -2.33 -14.47 0.22
CA PHE A 70 -1.99 -14.45 1.64
C PHE A 70 -1.84 -13.02 2.20
N LEU A 71 -1.10 -12.16 1.51
CA LEU A 71 -0.91 -10.77 1.94
C LEU A 71 -2.21 -9.97 1.85
N ARG A 72 -3.01 -10.21 0.81
CA ARG A 72 -4.34 -9.60 0.66
C ARG A 72 -5.25 -9.98 1.82
N ASP A 73 -5.32 -11.26 2.16
CA ASP A 73 -6.23 -11.75 3.20
C ASP A 73 -5.74 -11.33 4.59
N THR A 74 -4.42 -11.19 4.78
CA THR A 74 -3.83 -10.61 6.00
C THR A 74 -4.23 -9.14 6.14
N ALA A 75 -4.07 -8.35 5.07
CA ALA A 75 -4.43 -6.94 5.05
C ALA A 75 -5.95 -6.72 5.24
N ARG A 76 -6.81 -7.60 4.71
CA ARG A 76 -8.26 -7.52 4.95
C ARG A 76 -8.67 -7.80 6.40
N ARG A 77 -8.00 -8.74 7.07
CA ARG A 77 -8.33 -9.14 8.44
C ARG A 77 -7.77 -8.21 9.50
N ARG A 78 -6.67 -7.51 9.18
CA ARG A 78 -5.96 -6.56 10.05
C ARG A 78 -5.46 -5.39 9.19
N PRO A 79 -6.38 -4.51 8.76
CA PRO A 79 -6.08 -3.40 7.86
C PRO A 79 -5.20 -2.29 8.49
#